data_AF-A0A521XAV0-F1
#
_entry.id   AF-A0A521XAV0-F1
#
_cell.length_a   1.000
_cell.length_b   1.000
_cell.length_c   1.000
_cell.angle_alpha   90.00
_cell.angle_beta   90.00
_cell.angle_gamma   90.00
#
_symmetry.space_group_name_H-M   'P 1'
#
loop_
_entity.id
_entity.type
_entity.pdbx_description
1 polymer ?
#
loop_
_entity_poly.entity_id
_entity_poly.type
_entity_poly.pdbx_seq_one_letter_code
_entity_poly.pdbx_strand_id
1 'polypeptide(L)' 'MLVVDGDTLTPEKIAAMAKEFVITNKIATLNVAGPRESSHDGAAEYSRQVVTRLIALAIHTA' A
#
# COMPACT_ATOMS: atom_id res chain seq x y z
N MET A 1 -7.37 -10.68 3.05
CA MET A 1 -7.20 -9.66 2.00
C MET A 1 -7.37 -8.30 2.65
N LEU A 2 -6.49 -7.34 2.37
CA LEU A 2 -6.65 -5.95 2.81
C LEU A 2 -7.23 -5.15 1.64
N VAL A 3 -8.39 -4.52 1.84
CA VAL A 3 -9.03 -3.62 0.88
C VAL A 3 -9.06 -2.25 1.50
N VAL A 4 -8.61 -1.25 0.75
CA VAL A 4 -8.48 0.13 1.22
C VAL A 4 -9.09 1.06 0.19
N ASP A 5 -9.58 2.20 0.69
CA ASP A 5 -10.11 3.27 -0.14
C ASP A 5 -9.03 4.36 -0.28
N GLY A 6 -8.56 4.54 -1.52
CA GLY A 6 -7.49 5.50 -1.84
C GLY A 6 -7.96 6.96 -1.85
N ASP A 7 -9.28 7.20 -1.95
CA ASP A 7 -9.84 8.54 -1.98
C ASP A 7 -9.94 9.16 -0.59
N THR A 8 -10.02 8.31 0.45
CA THR A 8 -10.26 8.75 1.83
C THR A 8 -9.06 8.63 2.74
N LEU A 9 -8.11 7.75 2.43
CA LEU A 9 -6.97 7.47 3.29
C LEU A 9 -5.67 7.97 2.65
N THR A 10 -4.80 8.57 3.47
CA THR A 10 -3.51 9.04 2.98
C THR A 10 -2.55 7.87 2.71
N PRO A 11 -1.56 8.05 1.81
CA PRO A 11 -0.57 7.01 1.53
C PRO A 11 0.18 6.52 2.77
N GLU A 12 0.48 7.40 3.73
CA GLU A 12 1.15 7.04 4.99
C GLU A 12 0.31 6.07 5.82
N LYS A 13 -0.98 6.34 5.94
CA LYS A 13 -1.89 5.53 6.74
C LYS A 13 -2.06 4.14 6.13
N ILE A 14 -2.20 4.07 4.81
CA ILE A 14 -2.29 2.79 4.09
C ILE A 14 -0.99 2.00 4.20
N ALA A 15 0.17 2.65 4.07
CA ALA A 15 1.45 1.96 4.21
C ALA A 15 1.62 1.34 5.61
N ALA A 16 1.19 2.03 6.67
CA ALA A 16 1.19 1.48 8.03
C ALA A 16 0.24 0.28 8.17
N MET A 17 -1.00 0.39 7.65
CA MET A 17 -1.97 -0.72 7.67
C MET A 17 -1.46 -1.94 6.87
N ALA A 18 -0.85 -1.71 5.71
CA ALA A 18 -0.28 -2.76 4.88
C ALA A 18 0.90 -3.46 5.59
N LYS A 19 1.74 -2.71 6.31
CA LYS A 19 2.83 -3.27 7.12
C LYS A 19 2.31 -4.19 8.21
N GLU A 20 1.33 -3.73 9.00
CA GLU A 20 0.70 -4.56 10.04
C GLU A 20 0.09 -5.82 9.43
N PHE A 21 -0.64 -5.67 8.32
CA PHE A 21 -1.22 -6.80 7.60
C PHE A 21 -0.16 -7.82 7.16
N VAL A 22 0.96 -7.38 6.59
CA VAL A 22 2.07 -8.25 6.18
C VAL A 22 2.69 -8.99 7.38
N ILE A 23 2.97 -8.30 8.48
CA ILE A 23 3.60 -8.88 9.68
C ILE A 23 2.67 -9.91 10.32
N THR A 24 1.42 -9.54 10.60
CA THR A 24 0.44 -10.42 11.26
C THR A 24 0.21 -11.70 10.47
N ASN A 25 0.20 -11.61 9.14
CA ASN A 25 -0.07 -12.75 8.27
C ASN A 25 1.20 -13.44 7.75
N LYS A 26 2.39 -13.00 8.17
CA LYS A 26 3.70 -13.55 7.73
C LYS A 26 3.81 -13.62 6.19
N ILE A 27 3.40 -12.55 5.52
CA ILE A 27 3.37 -12.49 4.05
C ILE A 27 4.80 -12.29 3.51
N ALA A 28 5.32 -13.28 2.78
CA ALA A 28 6.63 -13.18 2.13
C ALA A 28 6.60 -12.41 0.79
N THR A 29 5.46 -12.40 0.10
CA THR A 29 5.29 -11.70 -1.18
C THR A 29 3.90 -11.07 -1.23
N LEU A 30 3.84 -9.76 -1.44
CA LEU A 30 2.60 -9.01 -1.46
C LEU A 30 2.24 -8.64 -2.90
N ASN A 31 1.10 -9.14 -3.39
CA ASN A 31 0.51 -8.67 -4.63
C ASN A 31 -0.29 -7.37 -4.37
N VAL A 32 -0.13 -6.38 -5.25
CA VAL A 32 -0.83 -5.09 -5.18
C VAL A 32 -1.63 -4.91 -6.45
N ALA A 33 -2.92 -4.59 -6.31
CA ALA A 33 -3.84 -4.36 -7.42
C ALA A 33 -4.67 -3.10 -7.16
N GLY A 34 -5.04 -2.41 -8.23
CA GLY A 34 -5.82 -1.17 -8.18
C GLY A 34 -6.54 -0.90 -9.49
N PRO A 35 -7.36 0.16 -9.54
CA PRO A 35 -8.04 0.58 -10.76
C PRO A 35 -7.04 0.99 -11.85
N ARG A 36 -7.49 1.00 -13.11
CA ARG A 36 -6.70 1.57 -14.22
C ARG A 36 -6.69 3.09 -14.09
N GLU A 37 -5.58 3.71 -14.46
CA GLU A 37 -5.46 5.18 -14.51
C GLU A 37 -6.60 5.82 -15.32
N SER A 38 -6.96 5.24 -16.47
CA SER A 38 -8.05 5.74 -17.32
C SER A 38 -9.46 5.67 -16.69
N SER A 39 -9.61 4.96 -15.57
CA SER A 39 -10.86 4.85 -14.82
C SER A 39 -10.82 5.59 -13.48
N HIS A 40 -9.63 6.03 -13.06
CA HIS A 40 -9.39 6.66 -11.78
C HIS A 40 -8.07 7.44 -11.84
N ASP A 41 -8.17 8.73 -12.09
CA ASP A 41 -7.01 9.62 -12.26
C ASP A 41 -6.17 9.66 -10.98
N GLY A 42 -4.86 9.50 -11.12
CA GLY A 42 -3.90 9.49 -10.01
C GLY A 42 -3.71 8.13 -9.33
N ALA A 43 -4.40 7.07 -9.77
CA ALA A 43 -4.29 5.73 -9.17
C ALA A 43 -2.84 5.20 -9.15
N ALA A 44 -2.09 5.39 -10.24
CA ALA A 44 -0.72 4.93 -10.36
C ALA A 44 0.23 5.71 -9.43
N GLU A 45 0.08 7.04 -9.36
CA GLU A 45 0.87 7.90 -8.50
C GLU A 45 0.60 7.61 -7.02
N TYR A 46 -0.68 7.52 -6.64
CA TYR A 46 -1.09 7.15 -5.29
C TYR A 46 -0.50 5.80 -4.87
N SER A 47 -0.62 4.78 -5.72
CA SER A 47 -0.06 3.45 -5.46
C SER A 47 1.46 3.49 -5.27
N ARG A 48 2.17 4.28 -6.09
CA ARG A 48 3.63 4.47 -5.96
C ARG A 48 3.99 5.06 -4.61
N GLN A 49 3.25 6.06 -4.15
CA GLN A 49 3.47 6.71 -2.85
C GLN A 49 3.28 5.75 -1.67
N VAL A 50 2.23 4.92 -1.71
CA VAL A 50 1.97 3.88 -0.70
C VAL A 50 3.09 2.85 -0.68
N VAL A 51 3.42 2.26 -1.83
CA VAL A 51 4.40 1.17 -1.92
C VAL A 51 5.79 1.64 -1.52
N THR A 52 6.19 2.84 -1.94
CA THR A 52 7.49 3.43 -1.55
C THR A 52 7.61 3.56 -0.02
N ARG A 53 6.55 4.05 0.64
CA ARG A 53 6.51 4.20 2.09
C ARG A 53 6.50 2.84 2.80
N LEU A 54 5.75 1.87 2.29
CA LEU A 54 5.73 0.50 2.83
C LEU A 54 7.13 -0.13 2.79
N ILE A 55 7.84 -0.01 1.66
CA ILE A 55 9.22 -0.50 1.52
C ILE A 55 10.14 0.18 2.55
N ALA A 56 10.07 1.51 2.67
CA ALA A 56 10.86 2.24 3.66
C ALA A 56 10.56 1.81 5.10
N LEU A 57 9.29 1.58 5.44
CA LEU A 57 8.89 1.09 6.76
C LEU A 57 9.35 -0.35 7.04
N ALA A 58 9.50 -1.17 6.00
CA ALA A 58 9.96 -2.55 6.13
C ALA A 58 11.50 -2.61 6.31
N ILE A 59 12.25 -1.79 5.57
CA ILE A 59 13.72 -1.73 5.64
C ILE A 59 14.20 -1.25 7.01
N HIS A 60 13.58 -0.22 7.59
CA HIS A 60 14.02 0.34 8.88
C HIS A 60 13.62 -0.51 10.11
N THR A 61 12.90 -1.62 9.92
CA THR A 61 12.59 -2.56 11.00
C THR A 61 13.33 -3.89 10.89
N ALA A 62 14.19 -4.04 9.89
CA ALA A 62 15.04 -5.22 9.69
C ALA A 62 16.39 -5.05 10.39
#